data_AF-A0AAW7IK05-F1
#
_entry.id   AF-A0AAW7IK05-F1
#
_cell.length_a   1.000
_cell.length_b   1.000
_cell.length_c   1.000
_cell.angle_alpha   90.00
_cell.angle_beta   90.00
_cell.angle_gamma   90.00
#
_symmetry.space_group_name_H-M   'P 1'
#
loop_
_entity.id
_entity.type
_entity.pdbx_description
1 polymer ?
#
loop_
_entity_poly.entity_id
_entity_poly.type
_entity_poly.pdbx_seq_one_letter_code
_entity_poly.pdbx_strand_id
1 'polypeptide(L)'
;MKKCSGYTLIELSVAMAVIATISFGVTAIGYNLNIAMQSIKAHGIASDVNAGVNSALRLKVPNGCLTGISISHADLITAGVPNSSVYPAPWVTSFSFWYRGGEPVHVVVSIDVRNAALAGELYTDSGADYMSGSTLSFQFPIKSPRLSSFGEMYRSPTNCWEHGIGDK
;
A
#
# COMPACT_ATOMS: atom_id res chain seq x y z
N MET A 1 -54.89 39.80 -12.27
CA MET A 1 -54.49 38.38 -12.49
C MET A 1 -53.02 38.35 -12.88
N LYS A 2 -52.13 37.79 -12.03
CA LYS A 2 -50.72 37.59 -12.39
C LYS A 2 -50.65 36.55 -13.51
N LYS A 3 -50.16 36.91 -14.70
CA LYS A 3 -49.82 35.95 -15.75
C LYS A 3 -48.65 35.10 -15.23
N CYS A 4 -48.90 33.84 -14.90
CA CYS A 4 -47.84 32.86 -14.80
C CYS A 4 -47.34 32.61 -16.24
N SER A 5 -46.24 33.27 -16.60
CA SER A 5 -45.52 32.96 -17.84
C SER A 5 -44.96 31.54 -17.69
N GLY A 6 -45.57 30.58 -18.37
CA GLY A 6 -45.05 29.21 -18.44
C GLY A 6 -43.72 29.23 -19.20
N TYR A 7 -42.73 28.51 -18.69
CA TYR A 7 -41.47 28.30 -19.40
C TYR A 7 -41.75 27.62 -20.74
N THR A 8 -41.12 28.11 -21.80
CA THR A 8 -41.19 27.46 -23.12
C THR A 8 -40.53 26.08 -23.05
N LEU A 9 -40.91 25.18 -23.96
CA LEU A 9 -40.33 23.82 -24.02
C LEU A 9 -38.80 23.83 -24.19
N ILE A 10 -38.27 24.88 -24.83
CA ILE A 10 -36.84 25.14 -25.04
C ILE A 10 -36.17 25.59 -23.74
N GLU A 11 -36.79 26.48 -22.97
CA GLU A 11 -36.27 26.90 -21.66
C GLU A 11 -36.23 25.73 -20.67
N LEU A 12 -37.23 24.85 -20.72
CA LEU A 12 -37.26 23.65 -19.88
C LEU A 12 -36.18 22.63 -20.27
N SER A 13 -35.93 22.42 -21.57
CA SER A 13 -34.89 21.49 -22.03
C SER A 13 -33.48 22.00 -21.75
N VAL A 14 -33.23 23.30 -21.89
CA VAL A 14 -31.97 23.93 -21.51
C VAL A 14 -31.74 23.84 -19.99
N ALA A 15 -32.77 24.13 -19.18
CA ALA A 15 -32.66 23.99 -17.73
C ALA A 15 -32.34 22.56 -17.30
N MET A 16 -32.99 21.56 -17.90
CA MET A 16 -32.70 20.14 -17.62
C MET A 16 -31.29 19.74 -18.03
N ALA A 17 -30.80 20.20 -19.18
CA ALA A 17 -29.43 19.93 -19.64
C ALA A 17 -28.39 20.55 -18.69
N VAL A 18 -28.62 21.78 -18.22
CA VAL A 18 -27.74 22.45 -17.25
C VAL A 18 -27.76 21.72 -15.90
N ILE A 19 -28.93 21.37 -15.38
CA ILE A 19 -29.07 20.63 -14.11
C ILE A 19 -28.38 19.26 -14.22
N ALA A 20 -28.60 18.53 -15.31
CA ALA A 20 -27.94 17.26 -15.57
C ALA A 20 -26.41 17.43 -15.58
N THR A 21 -25.89 18.40 -16.33
CA THR A 21 -24.44 18.64 -16.44
C THR A 21 -23.81 19.00 -15.10
N ILE A 22 -24.47 19.86 -14.30
CA ILE A 22 -24.01 20.21 -12.95
C ILE A 22 -24.07 19.00 -12.03
N SER A 23 -25.16 18.22 -12.06
CA SER A 23 -25.35 17.06 -11.19
C SER A 23 -24.31 15.97 -11.50
N PHE A 24 -24.14 15.61 -12.78
CA PHE A 24 -23.14 14.65 -13.21
C PHE A 24 -21.71 15.15 -12.92
N GLY A 25 -21.45 16.45 -13.11
CA GLY A 25 -20.16 17.06 -12.79
C GLY A 25 -19.82 16.97 -11.31
N VAL A 26 -20.77 17.30 -10.42
CA VAL A 26 -20.59 17.22 -8.96
C VAL A 26 -20.40 15.76 -8.51
N THR A 27 -21.18 14.82 -9.06
CA THR A 27 -21.01 13.39 -8.75
C THR A 27 -19.66 12.86 -9.22
N ALA A 28 -19.20 13.24 -10.42
CA ALA A 28 -17.90 12.82 -10.94
C ALA A 28 -16.71 13.39 -10.13
N ILE A 29 -16.79 14.65 -9.70
CA ILE A 29 -15.78 15.26 -8.82
C ILE A 29 -15.76 14.56 -7.46
N GLY A 30 -16.94 14.33 -6.86
CA GLY A 30 -17.05 13.64 -5.58
C GLY A 30 -16.52 12.21 -5.63
N TYR A 31 -16.78 11.48 -6.73
CA TYR A 31 -16.25 10.15 -6.96
C TYR A 31 -14.72 10.13 -6.99
N ASN A 32 -14.11 10.99 -7.81
CA ASN A 32 -12.65 11.10 -7.93
C ASN A 32 -11.98 11.46 -6.60
N LEU A 33 -12.58 12.37 -5.81
CA LEU A 33 -12.07 12.71 -4.49
C LEU A 33 -12.09 11.51 -3.54
N ASN A 34 -13.17 10.72 -3.55
CA ASN A 34 -13.26 9.52 -2.71
C ASN A 34 -12.22 8.46 -3.11
N ILE A 35 -12.01 8.23 -4.41
CA ILE A 35 -10.97 7.32 -4.91
C ILE A 35 -9.58 7.82 -4.47
N ALA A 36 -9.26 9.10 -4.68
CA ALA A 36 -7.98 9.66 -4.24
C ALA A 36 -7.75 9.51 -2.73
N MET A 37 -8.78 9.76 -1.90
CA MET A 37 -8.69 9.56 -0.44
C MET A 37 -8.44 8.09 -0.07
N GLN A 38 -9.10 7.15 -0.73
CA GLN A 38 -8.89 5.72 -0.48
C GLN A 38 -7.50 5.27 -0.96
N SER A 39 -7.00 5.81 -2.06
CA SER A 39 -5.65 5.54 -2.56
C SER A 39 -4.58 6.01 -1.57
N ILE A 40 -4.73 7.22 -1.01
CA ILE A 40 -3.87 7.74 0.05
C ILE A 40 -3.95 6.84 1.29
N LYS A 41 -5.14 6.39 1.67
CA LYS A 41 -5.33 5.47 2.80
C LYS A 41 -4.59 4.15 2.58
N ALA A 42 -4.69 3.56 1.40
CA ALA A 42 -3.99 2.32 1.06
C ALA A 42 -2.46 2.52 1.18
N HIS A 43 -1.92 3.59 0.62
CA HIS A 43 -0.50 3.91 0.75
C HIS A 43 -0.08 4.11 2.22
N GLY A 44 -0.87 4.84 2.99
CA GLY A 44 -0.61 5.09 4.42
C GLY A 44 -0.54 3.80 5.23
N ILE A 45 -1.49 2.88 5.00
CA ILE A 45 -1.48 1.54 5.62
C ILE A 45 -0.19 0.80 5.27
N ALA A 46 0.21 0.79 3.99
CA ALA A 46 1.40 0.11 3.54
C ALA A 46 2.68 0.67 4.20
N SER A 47 2.76 2.00 4.31
CA SER A 47 3.86 2.70 4.97
C SER A 47 3.95 2.38 6.46
N ASP A 48 2.82 2.41 7.18
CA ASP A 48 2.75 2.07 8.60
C ASP A 48 3.20 0.63 8.88
N VAL A 49 2.70 -0.31 8.09
CA VAL A 49 3.08 -1.74 8.19
C VAL A 49 4.57 -1.90 7.93
N ASN A 50 5.13 -1.28 6.89
CA ASN A 50 6.56 -1.32 6.60
C ASN A 50 7.42 -0.72 7.72
N ALA A 51 7.01 0.41 8.31
CA ALA A 51 7.70 1.00 9.46
C ALA A 51 7.71 0.03 10.66
N GLY A 52 6.57 -0.62 10.93
CA GLY A 52 6.46 -1.66 11.94
C GLY A 52 7.34 -2.87 11.69
N VAL A 53 7.39 -3.36 10.45
CA VAL A 53 8.26 -4.47 10.05
C VAL A 53 9.71 -4.11 10.36
N ASN A 54 10.18 -2.92 9.97
CA ASN A 54 11.54 -2.49 10.24
C ASN A 54 11.84 -2.39 11.75
N SER A 55 10.90 -1.91 12.55
CA SER A 55 11.03 -1.88 14.01
C SER A 55 11.07 -3.29 14.61
N ALA A 56 10.19 -4.19 14.17
CA ALA A 56 10.15 -5.58 14.62
C ALA A 56 11.40 -6.37 14.20
N LEU A 57 11.96 -6.11 13.01
CA LEU A 57 13.24 -6.68 12.56
C LEU A 57 14.37 -6.31 13.53
N ARG A 58 14.45 -5.04 13.95
CA ARG A 58 15.47 -4.57 14.93
C ARG A 58 15.34 -5.24 16.29
N LEU A 59 14.12 -5.52 16.73
CA LEU A 59 13.87 -6.20 18.01
C LEU A 59 14.24 -7.69 17.96
N LYS A 60 13.91 -8.38 16.85
CA LYS A 60 14.16 -9.81 16.70
C LYS A 60 15.60 -10.16 16.33
N VAL A 61 16.32 -9.25 15.67
CA VAL A 61 17.67 -9.49 15.18
C VAL A 61 18.62 -8.36 15.61
N PRO A 62 19.13 -8.41 16.85
CA PRO A 62 20.04 -7.39 17.36
C PRO A 62 21.40 -7.36 16.63
N ASN A 63 21.79 -8.43 15.94
CA ASN A 63 23.12 -8.60 15.32
C ASN A 63 23.11 -8.57 13.77
N GLY A 64 22.01 -8.17 13.14
CA GLY A 64 21.94 -7.90 11.70
C GLY A 64 21.77 -9.10 10.75
N CYS A 65 21.64 -10.33 11.23
CA CYS A 65 21.40 -11.50 10.39
C CYS A 65 19.90 -11.73 10.12
N LEU A 66 19.44 -11.43 8.90
CA LEU A 66 18.01 -11.42 8.57
C LEU A 66 17.43 -12.75 8.02
N THR A 67 18.16 -13.86 8.13
CA THR A 67 17.73 -15.17 7.60
C THR A 67 16.65 -15.82 8.47
N GLY A 68 15.58 -16.31 7.84
CA GLY A 68 14.53 -17.09 8.51
C GLY A 68 13.62 -16.29 9.45
N ILE A 69 13.61 -14.95 9.37
CA ILE A 69 12.74 -14.13 10.22
C ILE A 69 11.29 -14.28 9.78
N SER A 70 10.43 -14.58 10.76
CA SER A 70 8.98 -14.38 10.65
C SER A 70 8.53 -13.21 11.53
N ILE A 71 7.71 -12.34 10.96
CA ILE A 71 7.04 -11.24 11.66
C ILE A 71 5.54 -11.48 11.51
N SER A 72 4.82 -11.40 12.60
CA SER A 72 3.37 -11.53 12.67
C SER A 72 2.71 -10.16 12.82
N HIS A 73 1.40 -10.07 12.58
CA HIS A 73 0.64 -8.87 12.90
C HIS A 73 0.74 -8.46 14.38
N ALA A 74 0.87 -9.41 15.30
CA ALA A 74 1.06 -9.13 16.73
C ALA A 74 2.40 -8.45 17.01
N ASP A 75 3.46 -8.84 16.28
CA ASP A 75 4.76 -8.18 16.36
C ASP A 75 4.66 -6.72 15.89
N LEU A 76 3.87 -6.43 14.85
CA LEU A 76 3.65 -5.06 14.35
C LEU A 76 2.93 -4.19 15.39
N ILE A 77 1.90 -4.73 16.04
CA ILE A 77 1.20 -4.02 17.12
C ILE A 77 2.17 -3.74 18.29
N THR A 78 2.99 -4.72 18.64
CA THR A 78 4.03 -4.56 19.69
C THR A 78 5.06 -3.50 19.29
N ALA A 79 5.36 -3.39 18.00
CA ALA A 79 6.23 -2.35 17.43
C ALA A 79 5.55 -0.97 17.30
N GLY A 80 4.29 -0.83 17.72
CA GLY A 80 3.57 0.45 17.75
C GLY A 80 2.80 0.80 16.49
N VAL A 81 2.60 -0.15 15.56
CA VAL A 81 1.75 0.09 14.38
C VAL A 81 0.29 0.22 14.79
N PRO A 82 -0.46 1.22 14.29
CA PRO A 82 -1.88 1.36 14.57
C PRO A 82 -2.69 0.11 14.17
N ASN A 83 -3.62 -0.31 15.03
CA ASN A 83 -4.53 -1.42 14.71
C ASN A 83 -5.32 -1.19 13.42
N SER A 84 -5.65 0.06 13.10
CA SER A 84 -6.33 0.43 11.86
C SER A 84 -5.48 0.19 10.59
N SER A 85 -4.17 0.03 10.74
CA SER A 85 -3.24 -0.27 9.63
C SER A 85 -2.88 -1.76 9.60
N VAL A 86 -2.87 -2.44 10.74
CA VAL A 86 -2.65 -3.90 10.83
C VAL A 86 -3.90 -4.71 10.47
N TYR A 87 -5.09 -4.19 10.78
CA TYR A 87 -6.38 -4.80 10.48
C TYR A 87 -7.35 -3.74 9.92
N PRO A 88 -7.06 -3.18 8.74
CA PRO A 88 -7.85 -2.10 8.17
C PRO A 88 -9.20 -2.63 7.67
N ALA A 89 -10.28 -2.54 8.46
CA ALA A 89 -11.61 -2.85 7.92
C ALA A 89 -12.03 -1.83 6.83
N PRO A 90 -12.62 -2.25 5.69
CA PRO A 90 -13.03 -3.61 5.32
C PRO A 90 -11.96 -4.42 4.56
N TRP A 91 -10.76 -3.88 4.42
CA TRP A 91 -9.64 -4.46 3.70
C TRP A 91 -8.90 -5.52 4.52
N VAL A 92 -7.93 -6.17 3.90
CA VAL A 92 -7.03 -7.11 4.57
C VAL A 92 -5.61 -6.73 4.21
N THR A 93 -4.73 -6.75 5.20
CA THR A 93 -3.29 -6.54 5.04
C THR A 93 -2.56 -7.86 5.19
N SER A 94 -1.55 -8.03 4.36
CA SER A 94 -0.53 -9.05 4.51
C SER A 94 0.82 -8.43 4.16
N PHE A 95 1.89 -9.07 4.61
CA PHE A 95 3.23 -8.66 4.23
C PHE A 95 4.14 -9.87 4.14
N SER A 96 5.15 -9.75 3.31
CA SER A 96 6.16 -10.78 3.10
C SER A 96 7.49 -10.12 2.79
N PHE A 97 8.54 -10.95 2.73
CA PHE A 97 9.85 -10.51 2.32
C PHE A 97 10.17 -11.04 0.94
N TRP A 98 10.74 -10.18 0.10
CA TRP A 98 11.41 -10.63 -1.11
C TRP A 98 12.88 -10.86 -0.80
N TYR A 99 13.36 -12.05 -1.16
CA TYR A 99 14.71 -12.50 -0.83
C TYR A 99 15.61 -12.48 -2.07
N ARG A 100 16.86 -12.08 -1.87
CA ARG A 100 17.95 -12.27 -2.84
C ARG A 100 19.05 -13.02 -2.13
N GLY A 101 19.41 -14.21 -2.64
CA GLY A 101 20.38 -15.09 -1.99
C GLY A 101 19.96 -15.59 -0.59
N GLY A 102 18.70 -15.41 -0.17
CA GLY A 102 18.25 -15.77 1.18
C GLY A 102 18.33 -14.63 2.21
N GLU A 103 18.80 -13.43 1.82
CA GLU A 103 18.63 -12.21 2.62
C GLU A 103 17.39 -11.44 2.14
N PRO A 104 16.51 -10.97 3.05
CA PRO A 104 15.38 -10.14 2.68
C PRO A 104 15.87 -8.75 2.26
N VAL A 105 15.53 -8.34 1.03
CA VAL A 105 15.96 -7.06 0.46
C VAL A 105 14.79 -6.11 0.21
N HIS A 106 13.55 -6.61 0.15
CA HIS A 106 12.35 -5.79 0.18
C HIS A 106 11.32 -6.32 1.17
N VAL A 107 10.60 -5.41 1.82
CA VAL A 107 9.29 -5.69 2.44
C VAL A 107 8.25 -5.50 1.36
N VAL A 108 7.45 -6.53 1.11
CA VAL A 108 6.27 -6.43 0.26
C VAL A 108 5.06 -6.36 1.16
N VAL A 109 4.37 -5.22 1.16
CA VAL A 109 3.09 -5.05 1.86
C VAL A 109 1.96 -5.12 0.85
N SER A 110 1.00 -6.01 1.10
CA SER A 110 -0.14 -6.25 0.24
C SER A 110 -1.43 -5.86 0.96
N ILE A 111 -2.29 -5.11 0.27
CA ILE A 111 -3.58 -4.66 0.73
C ILE A 111 -4.64 -5.22 -0.20
N ASP A 112 -5.40 -6.19 0.28
CA ASP A 112 -6.57 -6.71 -0.42
C ASP A 112 -7.78 -5.83 -0.07
N VAL A 113 -8.22 -5.05 -1.05
CA VAL A 113 -9.42 -4.19 -0.92
C VAL A 113 -10.72 -4.96 -1.15
N ARG A 114 -10.64 -6.29 -1.32
CA ARG A 114 -11.74 -7.26 -1.52
C ARG A 114 -12.62 -7.03 -2.75
N ASN A 115 -12.20 -6.12 -3.63
CA ASN A 115 -12.91 -5.78 -4.85
C ASN A 115 -11.90 -5.42 -5.95
N ALA A 116 -11.90 -6.18 -7.05
CA ALA A 116 -10.95 -5.99 -8.15
C ALA A 116 -11.18 -4.71 -8.96
N ALA A 117 -12.43 -4.27 -9.12
CA ALA A 117 -12.73 -3.02 -9.81
C ALA A 117 -12.21 -1.82 -9.01
N LEU A 118 -12.48 -1.82 -7.69
CA LEU A 118 -11.95 -0.79 -6.79
C LEU A 118 -10.41 -0.82 -6.77
N ALA A 119 -9.78 -2.00 -6.69
CA ALA A 119 -8.32 -2.09 -6.77
C ALA A 119 -7.77 -1.44 -8.04
N GLY A 120 -8.43 -1.66 -9.19
CA GLY A 120 -8.08 -1.04 -10.46
C GLY A 120 -8.13 0.49 -10.43
N GLU A 121 -9.13 1.07 -9.77
CA GLU A 121 -9.26 2.51 -9.61
C GLU A 121 -8.22 3.10 -8.65
N LEU A 122 -7.92 2.39 -7.55
CA LEU A 122 -6.96 2.85 -6.57
C LEU A 122 -5.51 2.75 -7.05
N TYR A 123 -5.19 1.76 -7.89
CA TYR A 123 -3.83 1.41 -8.30
C TYR A 123 -3.03 2.60 -8.84
N THR A 124 -3.63 3.42 -9.69
CA THR A 124 -2.96 4.56 -10.35
C THR A 124 -2.52 5.62 -9.34
N ASP A 125 -3.33 5.87 -8.32
CA ASP A 125 -3.11 6.97 -7.38
C ASP A 125 -2.50 6.53 -6.05
N SER A 126 -2.54 5.23 -5.74
CA SER A 126 -1.99 4.72 -4.47
C SER A 126 -0.47 4.63 -4.49
N GLY A 127 0.16 4.63 -5.67
CA GLY A 127 1.59 4.37 -5.82
C GLY A 127 1.96 2.92 -5.47
N ALA A 128 1.07 1.97 -5.77
CA ALA A 128 1.36 0.55 -5.63
C ALA A 128 2.28 0.12 -6.78
N ASP A 129 3.23 -0.77 -6.50
CA ASP A 129 4.18 -1.28 -7.49
C ASP A 129 3.54 -2.29 -8.45
N TYR A 130 2.57 -3.05 -7.96
CA TYR A 130 1.76 -3.95 -8.80
C TYR A 130 0.40 -4.26 -8.18
N MET A 131 -0.53 -4.66 -9.04
CA MET A 131 -1.87 -5.11 -8.68
C MET A 131 -2.10 -6.55 -9.16
N SER A 132 -2.77 -7.35 -8.33
CA SER A 132 -3.25 -8.69 -8.71
C SER A 132 -4.65 -8.92 -8.13
N GLY A 133 -5.65 -9.06 -9.00
CA GLY A 133 -7.05 -9.19 -8.58
C GLY A 133 -7.49 -7.98 -7.76
N SER A 134 -7.87 -8.20 -6.50
CA SER A 134 -8.26 -7.16 -5.53
C SER A 134 -7.11 -6.65 -4.66
N THR A 135 -5.88 -7.10 -4.91
CA THR A 135 -4.72 -6.81 -4.06
C THR A 135 -3.81 -5.78 -4.69
N LEU A 136 -3.52 -4.72 -3.95
CA LEU A 136 -2.47 -3.73 -4.23
C LEU A 136 -1.22 -4.11 -3.45
N SER A 137 -0.04 -4.09 -4.08
CA SER A 137 1.21 -4.43 -3.41
C SER A 137 2.23 -3.31 -3.52
N PHE A 138 2.92 -3.06 -2.42
CA PHE A 138 3.90 -2.00 -2.22
C PHE A 138 5.22 -2.60 -1.78
N GLN A 139 6.31 -2.25 -2.45
CA GLN A 139 7.64 -2.75 -2.21
C GLN A 139 8.49 -1.67 -1.55
N PHE A 140 8.94 -1.95 -0.34
CA PHE A 140 9.82 -1.05 0.41
C PHE A 140 11.21 -1.68 0.49
N PRO A 141 12.27 -1.00 0.04
CA PRO A 141 13.63 -1.51 0.17
C PRO A 141 14.01 -1.60 1.65
N ILE A 142 14.51 -2.76 2.05
CA ILE A 142 15.12 -2.92 3.37
C ILE A 142 16.53 -2.35 3.27
N LYS A 143 16.80 -1.30 4.05
CA LYS A 143 18.17 -0.80 4.22
C LYS A 143 18.92 -1.78 5.11
N SER A 144 19.38 -2.89 4.53
CA SER A 144 20.39 -3.73 5.19
C SER A 144 21.64 -2.87 5.41
N PRO A 145 22.34 -2.97 6.55
CA PRO A 145 23.61 -2.27 6.76
C PRO A 145 24.72 -2.70 5.78
N ARG A 146 24.47 -3.66 4.89
CA ARG A 146 25.46 -4.23 3.95
C ARG A 146 24.92 -4.20 2.51
N LEU A 147 24.87 -3.01 1.93
CA LEU A 147 24.60 -2.80 0.48
C LEU A 147 25.88 -2.82 -0.38
N SER A 148 27.01 -3.25 0.17
CA SER A 148 28.19 -3.57 -0.63
C SER A 148 27.92 -4.87 -1.41
N SER A 149 28.52 -4.99 -2.59
CA SER A 149 28.04 -5.88 -3.65
C SER A 149 27.84 -7.31 -3.15
N PHE A 150 26.71 -7.94 -3.47
CA PHE A 150 26.42 -9.32 -3.03
C PHE A 150 27.52 -10.32 -3.43
N GLY A 151 28.34 -9.98 -4.44
CA GLY A 151 29.52 -10.74 -4.84
C GLY A 151 30.69 -10.70 -3.84
N GLU A 152 30.67 -9.77 -2.88
CA GLU A 152 31.63 -9.64 -1.77
C GLU A 152 31.09 -10.24 -0.46
N MET A 153 29.96 -10.93 -0.51
CA MET A 153 29.36 -11.59 0.65
C MET A 153 29.49 -13.10 0.53
N TYR A 154 29.71 -13.76 1.68
CA TYR A 154 29.72 -15.22 1.78
C TYR A 154 28.73 -15.68 2.85
N ARG A 155 28.34 -16.96 2.78
CA ARG A 155 27.46 -17.59 3.77
C ARG A 155 28.31 -18.12 4.92
N SER A 156 28.16 -17.55 6.10
CA SER A 156 28.87 -18.02 7.29
C SER A 156 28.32 -19.36 7.78
N PRO A 157 29.04 -20.06 8.67
CA PRO A 157 28.61 -21.37 9.20
C PRO A 157 27.26 -21.33 9.93
N THR A 158 26.81 -20.15 10.37
CA THR A 158 25.48 -19.92 10.98
C THR A 158 24.39 -19.64 9.96
N ASN A 159 24.67 -19.84 8.66
CA ASN A 159 23.79 -19.51 7.54
C ASN A 159 23.46 -18.01 7.42
N CYS A 160 24.28 -17.14 8.00
CA CYS A 160 24.17 -15.69 7.89
C CYS A 160 25.01 -15.17 6.72
N TRP A 161 24.57 -14.07 6.10
CA TRP A 161 25.37 -13.38 5.07
C TRP A 161 26.34 -12.41 5.73
N GLU A 162 27.63 -12.60 5.47
CA GLU A 162 28.72 -11.81 6.02
C GLU A 162 29.53 -11.12 4.94
N HIS A 163 30.05 -9.92 5.24
CA HIS A 163 30.84 -9.13 4.31
C HIS A 163 32.31 -9.55 4.37
N GLY A 164 32.90 -9.94 3.24
CA GLY A 164 34.31 -10.35 3.18
C GLY A 164 34.60 -11.41 2.11
N ILE A 165 35.89 -11.66 1.89
CA ILE A 165 36.37 -12.77 1.05
C ILE A 165 36.36 -14.03 1.95
N GLY A 166 35.57 -15.06 1.66
CA GLY A 166 35.59 -16.35 2.39
C GLY A 166 36.98 -16.99 2.36
N ASP A 167 37.44 -17.86 3.27
CA ASP A 167 36.81 -18.74 4.26
C ASP A 167 37.45 -18.57 5.66
N LYS A 168 36.74 -18.97 6.72
CA LYS A 168 37.35 -19.62 7.88
C LYS A 168 36.49 -20.79 8.35
#